data_AF-A0A257MZJ6-F1
#
_entry.id   AF-A0A257MZJ6-F1
#
_cell.length_a   1.000
_cell.length_b   1.000
_cell.length_c   1.000
_cell.angle_alpha   90.00
_cell.angle_beta   90.00
_cell.angle_gamma   90.00
#
_symmetry.space_group_name_H-M   'P 1'
#
loop_
_entity.id
_entity.type
_entity.pdbx_description
1 polymer ?
#
loop_
_entity_poly.entity_id
_entity_poly.type
_entity_poly.pdbx_seq_one_letter_code
_entity_poly.pdbx_strand_id
1 'polypeptide(L)'
;MISGMVMILVALWFYQSAVKAKVGNVLMWVAIGAIGFFALVWVLQSVNIYILESFRASEGGAGYEEIQGADRKNAGDFLGFTGILKSLYFELSPSIIGFVTIAFIRLKFITKESFSVANLFGGLKEMFQVIKQSFKSPE
;
A
#
# COMPACT_ATOMS: atom_id res chain seq x y z
N MET A 1 4.47 -6.22 5.83
CA MET A 1 3.28 -7.11 5.91
C MET A 1 1.95 -6.37 5.83
N ILE A 2 1.92 -5.08 6.22
CA ILE A 2 0.70 -4.25 6.22
C ILE A 2 0.05 -4.09 4.83
N SER A 3 0.85 -4.03 3.76
CA SER A 3 0.37 -3.80 2.40
C SER A 3 -0.63 -4.85 1.91
N GLY A 4 -0.50 -6.11 2.34
CA GLY A 4 -1.43 -7.18 1.95
C GLY A 4 -2.85 -6.93 2.48
N MET A 5 -2.98 -6.43 3.71
CA MET A 5 -4.29 -6.06 4.28
C MET A 5 -4.88 -4.85 3.56
N VAL A 6 -4.05 -3.84 3.27
CA VAL A 6 -4.49 -2.64 2.54
C VAL A 6 -4.99 -3.00 1.15
N MET A 7 -4.35 -3.95 0.47
CA MET A 7 -4.79 -4.45 -0.84
C MET A 7 -6.21 -5.04 -0.80
N ILE A 8 -6.56 -5.79 0.25
CA ILE A 8 -7.92 -6.32 0.42
C ILE A 8 -8.92 -5.17 0.57
N LEU A 9 -8.59 -4.15 1.37
CA LEU A 9 -9.42 -2.95 1.51
C LEU A 9 -9.57 -2.20 0.19
N VAL A 10 -8.50 -2.07 -0.60
CA VAL A 10 -8.55 -1.50 -1.94
C VAL A 10 -9.51 -2.28 -2.84
N ALA A 11 -9.45 -3.61 -2.83
CA ALA A 11 -10.33 -4.45 -3.65
C ALA A 11 -11.81 -4.23 -3.30
N LEU A 12 -12.14 -4.22 -2.00
CA LEU A 12 -13.50 -3.95 -1.51
C LEU A 12 -13.95 -2.52 -1.86
N TRP A 13 -13.05 -1.55 -1.74
CA TRP A 13 -13.34 -0.16 -2.04
C TRP A 13 -13.62 0.06 -3.53
N PHE A 14 -12.84 -0.57 -4.41
CA PHE A 14 -13.05 -0.55 -5.85
C PHE A 14 -14.36 -1.23 -6.22
N TYR A 15 -14.69 -2.38 -5.61
CA TYR A 15 -15.96 -3.06 -5.83
C TYR A 15 -17.14 -2.13 -5.53
N GLN A 16 -17.17 -1.55 -4.32
CA GLN A 16 -18.26 -0.66 -3.92
C GLN A 16 -18.35 0.59 -4.78
N SER A 17 -17.21 1.15 -5.16
CA SER A 17 -17.17 2.34 -6.00
C SER A 17 -17.66 2.06 -7.42
N ALA A 18 -17.28 0.92 -7.99
CA ALA A 18 -17.70 0.51 -9.32
C ALA A 18 -19.21 0.19 -9.37
N VAL A 19 -19.73 -0.50 -8.35
CA VAL A 19 -21.17 -0.77 -8.22
C VAL A 19 -21.96 0.54 -8.08
N LYS A 20 -21.52 1.46 -7.20
CA LYS A 20 -22.18 2.76 -6.99
C LYS A 20 -22.16 3.63 -8.25
N ALA A 21 -21.03 3.65 -8.96
CA ALA A 21 -20.88 4.40 -10.21
C ALA A 21 -21.56 3.73 -11.42
N LYS A 22 -22.14 2.52 -11.24
CA LYS A 22 -22.79 1.73 -12.29
C LYS A 22 -21.91 1.50 -13.51
N VAL A 23 -20.60 1.35 -13.30
CA VAL A 23 -19.66 1.03 -14.39
C VAL A 23 -19.74 -0.45 -14.73
N GLY A 24 -19.65 -0.77 -16.02
CA GLY A 24 -19.55 -2.16 -16.49
C GLY A 24 -18.27 -2.85 -16.00
N ASN A 25 -18.28 -4.18 -16.02
CA ASN A 25 -17.14 -5.03 -15.68
C ASN A 25 -16.57 -4.75 -14.27
N VAL A 26 -17.43 -4.73 -13.25
CA VAL A 26 -17.07 -4.46 -11.85
C VAL A 26 -15.87 -5.29 -11.38
N LEU A 27 -15.83 -6.59 -11.68
CA LEU A 27 -14.72 -7.48 -11.28
C LEU A 27 -13.39 -7.11 -11.93
N MET A 28 -13.41 -6.59 -13.16
CA MET A 28 -12.21 -6.08 -13.83
C MET A 28 -11.65 -4.88 -13.05
N TRP A 29 -12.50 -3.96 -12.59
CA TRP A 29 -12.06 -2.83 -11.76
C TRP A 29 -11.50 -3.26 -10.42
N VAL A 30 -12.11 -4.26 -9.77
CA VAL A 30 -11.56 -4.86 -8.54
C VAL A 30 -10.16 -5.42 -8.79
N ALA A 31 -9.98 -6.18 -9.88
CA ALA A 31 -8.68 -6.73 -10.26
C ALA A 31 -7.66 -5.62 -10.57
N ILE A 32 -8.05 -4.58 -11.33
CA ILE A 32 -7.20 -3.41 -11.61
C ILE A 32 -6.79 -2.71 -10.31
N GLY A 33 -7.70 -2.53 -9.37
CA GLY A 33 -7.41 -1.91 -8.08
C GLY A 33 -6.40 -2.73 -7.26
N ALA A 34 -6.65 -4.04 -7.13
CA ALA A 34 -5.78 -4.93 -6.34
C ALA A 34 -4.40 -5.12 -6.98
N ILE A 35 -4.35 -5.48 -8.26
CA ILE A 35 -3.09 -5.72 -9.00
C ILE A 35 -2.32 -4.41 -9.15
N GLY A 36 -3.02 -3.30 -9.46
CA GLY A 36 -2.41 -1.98 -9.57
C GLY A 36 -1.78 -1.53 -8.24
N PHE A 37 -2.48 -1.72 -7.12
CA PHE A 37 -1.93 -1.43 -5.80
C PHE A 37 -0.72 -2.31 -5.48
N PHE A 38 -0.79 -3.62 -5.74
CA PHE A 38 0.32 -4.53 -5.54
C PHE A 38 1.56 -4.12 -6.35
N ALA A 39 1.39 -3.83 -7.64
CA ALA A 39 2.48 -3.42 -8.52
C ALA A 39 3.14 -2.12 -8.02
N LEU A 40 2.33 -1.13 -7.58
CA LEU A 40 2.85 0.11 -7.02
C LEU A 40 3.64 -0.13 -5.74
N VAL A 41 3.13 -0.94 -4.81
CA VAL A 41 3.85 -1.28 -3.58
C VAL A 41 5.15 -2.00 -3.91
N TRP A 42 5.15 -2.94 -4.85
CA TRP A 42 6.34 -3.68 -5.26
C TRP A 42 7.41 -2.75 -5.85
N VAL A 43 7.03 -1.82 -6.74
CA VAL A 43 7.96 -0.82 -7.29
C VAL A 43 8.49 0.10 -6.19
N LEU A 44 7.63 0.64 -5.34
CA LEU A 44 8.03 1.55 -4.25
C LEU A 44 8.94 0.86 -3.24
N GLN A 45 8.70 -0.42 -2.95
CA GLN A 45 9.57 -1.20 -2.10
C GLN A 45 10.94 -1.44 -2.74
N SER A 46 10.96 -1.69 -4.05
CA SER A 46 12.22 -1.82 -4.81
C SER A 46 13.01 -0.51 -4.80
N VAL A 47 12.33 0.63 -4.96
CA VAL A 47 12.94 1.97 -4.84
C VAL A 47 13.49 2.19 -3.42
N ASN A 48 12.74 1.82 -2.39
CA ASN A 48 13.18 1.94 -1.01
C ASN A 48 14.44 1.10 -0.72
N ILE A 49 14.50 -0.13 -1.25
CA ILE A 49 15.69 -1.00 -1.15
C ILE A 49 16.88 -0.34 -1.88
N TYR A 50 16.67 0.12 -3.11
CA TYR A 50 17.72 0.79 -3.89
C TYR A 50 18.26 2.04 -3.18
N ILE A 51 17.38 2.86 -2.59
CA ILE A 51 17.78 4.03 -1.79
C ILE A 51 18.64 3.59 -0.60
N LEU A 52 18.20 2.57 0.14
CA LEU A 52 18.98 2.03 1.27
C LEU A 52 20.36 1.54 0.83
N GLU A 53 20.45 0.81 -0.27
CA GLU A 53 21.72 0.34 -0.83
C GLU A 53 22.60 1.49 -1.30
N SER A 54 22.04 2.53 -1.91
CA SER A 54 22.79 3.71 -2.36
C SER A 54 23.43 4.49 -1.20
N PHE A 55 22.73 4.59 -0.06
CA PHE A 55 23.30 5.17 1.16
C PHE A 55 24.33 4.25 1.82
N ARG A 56 24.26 2.94 1.56
CA ARG A 56 25.19 1.92 2.06
C ARG A 56 26.39 1.68 1.16
N ALA A 57 26.39 2.18 -0.08
CA ALA A 57 27.52 2.05 -1.00
C ALA A 57 28.83 2.71 -0.48
N SER A 58 28.75 3.53 0.58
CA SER A 58 29.92 3.99 1.35
C SER A 58 30.47 2.96 2.36
N GLU A 59 29.81 1.83 2.58
CA GLU A 59 30.17 0.78 3.56
C GLU A 59 30.42 -0.61 2.94
N GLY A 60 30.16 -0.79 1.64
CA GLY A 60 30.23 -2.03 0.87
C GLY A 60 31.63 -2.42 0.36
N GLY A 61 32.65 -2.34 1.23
CA GLY A 61 33.99 -2.89 0.95
C GLY A 61 34.11 -4.38 1.30
N ALA A 62 35.30 -4.96 1.08
CA ALA A 62 35.67 -6.39 1.20
C ALA A 62 35.43 -7.11 2.55
N GLY A 63 34.63 -6.55 3.47
CA GLY A 63 34.20 -7.16 4.73
C GLY A 63 32.69 -7.42 4.81
N TYR A 64 32.00 -7.53 3.67
CA TYR A 64 30.60 -7.93 3.59
C TYR A 64 30.47 -9.43 3.85
N GLU A 65 29.95 -9.82 5.01
CA GLU A 65 29.60 -11.21 5.32
C GLU A 65 28.10 -11.31 5.61
N GLU A 66 27.36 -11.97 4.72
CA GLU A 66 26.00 -12.42 4.99
C GLU A 66 26.01 -13.54 6.03
N ILE A 67 25.25 -13.39 7.12
CA ILE A 67 24.94 -14.50 8.03
C ILE A 67 23.43 -14.62 8.14
N GLN A 68 22.88 -15.77 7.72
CA GLN A 68 21.47 -16.14 7.92
C GLN A 68 20.44 -15.16 7.31
N GLY A 69 20.77 -14.52 6.20
CA GLY A 69 19.83 -13.60 5.51
C GLY A 69 19.61 -12.27 6.24
N ALA A 70 20.42 -11.97 7.27
CA ALA A 70 20.46 -10.67 7.92
C ALA A 70 21.90 -10.16 7.99
N ASP A 71 22.10 -8.92 7.58
CA ASP A 71 23.41 -8.29 7.48
C ASP A 71 23.91 -7.89 8.89
N ARG A 72 25.05 -8.45 9.33
CA ARG A 72 25.59 -8.32 10.69
C ARG A 72 25.97 -6.88 11.05
N LYS A 73 26.23 -6.03 10.04
CA LYS A 73 26.47 -4.57 10.20
C LYS A 73 25.17 -3.77 10.40
N ASN A 74 24.03 -4.31 9.98
CA ASN A 74 22.75 -3.59 9.96
C ASN A 74 21.90 -3.82 11.23
N ALA A 75 22.31 -4.71 12.14
CA ALA A 75 21.60 -4.87 13.41
C ALA A 75 21.49 -3.52 14.13
N GLY A 76 22.57 -2.73 14.19
CA GLY A 76 22.57 -1.40 14.83
C GLY A 76 21.72 -0.33 14.12
N ASP A 77 21.63 -0.37 12.79
CA ASP A 77 20.98 0.65 11.95
C ASP A 77 19.43 0.64 12.05
N PHE A 78 18.87 -0.49 12.52
CA PHE A 78 17.46 -0.63 12.87
C PHE A 78 17.19 -0.71 14.38
N LEU A 79 18.22 -0.57 15.22
CA LEU A 79 18.10 -0.53 16.68
C LEU A 79 18.04 0.92 17.18
N GLY A 80 17.30 1.15 18.27
CA GLY A 80 17.08 2.48 18.83
C GLY A 80 15.95 3.27 18.15
N PHE A 81 15.68 4.48 18.64
CA PHE A 81 14.51 5.28 18.22
C PHE A 81 14.52 5.64 16.72
N THR A 82 15.68 6.01 16.18
CA THR A 82 15.84 6.34 14.75
C THR A 82 15.66 5.10 13.86
N GLY A 83 16.13 3.93 14.29
CA GLY A 83 15.93 2.66 13.60
C GLY A 83 14.46 2.24 13.53
N ILE A 84 13.68 2.48 14.60
CA ILE A 84 12.23 2.26 14.62
C ILE A 84 11.53 3.16 13.60
N LEU A 85 11.85 4.46 13.57
CA LEU A 85 11.25 5.40 12.61
C LEU A 85 11.60 5.04 11.17
N LYS A 86 12.86 4.63 10.93
CA LYS A 86 13.35 4.17 9.62
C LYS A 86 12.58 2.93 9.17
N SER A 87 12.45 1.93 10.05
CA SER A 87 11.69 0.70 9.79
C SER A 87 10.22 1.00 9.46
N LEU A 88 9.57 1.85 10.28
CA LEU A 88 8.19 2.26 10.05
C LEU A 88 8.02 2.99 8.71
N TYR A 89 8.93 3.90 8.37
CA TYR A 89 8.91 4.60 7.09
C TYR A 89 9.02 3.62 5.92
N PHE A 90 9.99 2.70 5.94
CA PHE A 90 10.20 1.78 4.84
C PHE A 90 9.08 0.74 4.68
N GLU A 91 8.40 0.38 5.77
CA GLU A 91 7.24 -0.52 5.70
C GLU A 91 5.94 0.22 5.29
N LEU A 92 5.69 1.41 5.83
CA LEU A 92 4.40 2.09 5.69
C LEU A 92 4.34 2.98 4.44
N SER A 93 5.45 3.62 4.06
CA SER A 93 5.47 4.55 2.92
C SER A 93 5.01 3.95 1.59
N PRO A 94 5.39 2.71 1.21
CA PRO A 94 4.90 2.12 -0.04
C PRO A 94 3.38 1.94 -0.01
N SER A 95 2.83 1.56 1.14
CA SER A 95 1.38 1.37 1.32
C SER A 95 0.62 2.69 1.22
N ILE A 96 1.10 3.75 1.87
CA ILE A 96 0.45 5.07 1.84
C ILE A 96 0.49 5.64 0.42
N ILE A 97 1.68 5.70 -0.20
CA ILE A 97 1.86 6.28 -1.53
C ILE A 97 1.09 5.46 -2.56
N GLY A 98 1.16 4.13 -2.49
CA GLY A 98 0.39 3.23 -3.34
C GLY A 98 -1.12 3.45 -3.20
N PHE A 99 -1.62 3.60 -1.98
CA PHE A 99 -3.04 3.81 -1.70
C PHE A 99 -3.54 5.14 -2.26
N VAL A 100 -2.80 6.23 -2.07
CA VAL A 100 -3.14 7.55 -2.62
C VAL A 100 -3.14 7.52 -4.14
N THR A 101 -2.16 6.86 -4.76
CA THR A 101 -2.07 6.71 -6.22
C THR A 101 -3.27 5.95 -6.77
N ILE A 102 -3.68 4.88 -6.10
CA ILE A 102 -4.84 4.06 -6.49
C ILE A 102 -6.17 4.78 -6.23
N ALA A 103 -6.26 5.57 -5.18
CA ALA A 103 -7.40 6.46 -4.94
C ALA A 103 -7.58 7.45 -6.10
N PHE A 104 -6.48 7.96 -6.65
CA PHE A 104 -6.53 8.84 -7.82
C PHE A 104 -7.02 8.09 -9.07
N ILE A 105 -6.54 6.86 -9.31
CA ILE A 105 -7.02 6.01 -10.42
C ILE A 105 -8.54 5.76 -10.30
N ARG A 106 -9.00 5.39 -9.11
CA ARG A 106 -10.43 5.20 -8.80
C ARG A 106 -11.22 6.47 -9.12
N LEU A 107 -10.78 7.61 -8.61
CA LEU A 107 -11.46 8.90 -8.80
C LEU A 107 -11.54 9.25 -10.29
N LYS A 108 -10.43 9.14 -11.02
CA LYS A 108 -10.34 9.55 -12.42
C LYS A 108 -11.13 8.65 -13.37
N PHE A 109 -11.12 7.34 -13.16
CA PHE A 109 -11.65 6.38 -14.13
C PHE A 109 -12.98 5.73 -13.72
N ILE A 110 -13.24 5.57 -12.42
CA ILE A 110 -14.44 4.90 -11.91
C ILE A 110 -15.51 5.93 -11.53
N THR A 111 -15.23 6.79 -10.54
CA THR A 111 -16.27 7.74 -10.06
C THR A 111 -16.39 8.97 -10.94
N LYS A 112 -15.29 9.37 -11.60
CA LYS A 112 -15.23 10.52 -12.52
C LYS A 112 -15.67 11.83 -11.85
N GLU A 113 -15.45 11.95 -10.55
CA GLU A 113 -15.77 13.15 -9.77
C GLU A 113 -14.64 14.18 -9.89
N SER A 114 -14.92 15.43 -9.51
CA SER A 114 -13.90 16.47 -9.46
C SER A 114 -12.81 16.15 -8.44
N PHE A 115 -11.59 16.61 -8.71
CA PHE A 115 -10.47 16.39 -7.80
C PHE A 115 -10.64 17.19 -6.51
N SER A 116 -10.84 16.47 -5.40
CA SER A 116 -10.85 17.00 -4.04
C SER A 116 -10.45 15.90 -3.06
N VAL A 117 -9.95 16.26 -1.88
CA VAL A 117 -9.60 15.28 -0.84
C VAL A 117 -10.82 14.45 -0.44
N ALA A 118 -12.00 15.08 -0.36
CA ALA A 118 -13.26 14.41 -0.04
C ALA A 118 -13.63 13.34 -1.07
N ASN A 119 -13.50 13.63 -2.37
CA ASN A 119 -13.84 12.67 -3.42
C ASN A 119 -12.77 11.57 -3.55
N LEU A 120 -11.49 11.93 -3.37
CA LEU A 120 -10.36 11.01 -3.43
C LEU A 120 -10.54 9.84 -2.46
N PHE A 121 -10.94 10.13 -1.21
CA PHE A 121 -11.16 9.15 -0.14
C PHE A 121 -12.63 8.83 0.13
N GLY A 122 -13.54 9.31 -0.73
CA GLY A 122 -14.98 9.05 -0.61
C GLY A 122 -15.29 7.55 -0.68
N GLY A 123 -16.36 7.11 -0.01
CA GLY A 123 -16.75 5.70 -0.01
C GLY A 123 -16.05 4.83 1.04
N LEU A 124 -14.96 5.30 1.67
CA LEU A 124 -14.24 4.51 2.69
C LEU A 124 -15.07 4.30 3.96
N LYS A 125 -15.78 5.34 4.42
CA LYS A 125 -16.65 5.24 5.59
C LYS A 125 -17.74 4.20 5.38
N GLU A 126 -18.41 4.24 4.23
CA GLU A 126 -19.44 3.28 3.85
C GLU A 126 -18.85 1.88 3.72
N MET A 127 -17.64 1.76 3.17
CA MET A 127 -16.95 0.47 3.06
C MET A 127 -16.75 -0.18 4.42
N PHE A 128 -16.24 0.56 5.41
CA PHE A 128 -16.07 0.04 6.77
C PHE A 128 -17.41 -0.26 7.46
N GLN A 129 -18.46 0.51 7.19
CA GLN A 129 -19.80 0.20 7.69
C GLN A 129 -20.34 -1.12 7.12
N VAL A 130 -20.17 -1.35 5.82
CA VAL A 130 -20.56 -2.61 5.17
C VAL A 130 -19.77 -3.79 5.76
N ILE A 131 -18.44 -3.66 5.86
CA ILE A 131 -17.58 -4.70 6.47
C ILE A 131 -18.07 -5.03 7.89
N LYS A 132 -18.35 -4.01 8.71
CA LYS A 132 -18.88 -4.19 10.06
C LYS A 132 -20.21 -4.92 10.07
N GLN A 133 -21.11 -4.60 9.14
CA GLN A 133 -22.42 -5.26 9.04
C GLN A 133 -22.31 -6.72 8.60
N SER A 134 -21.30 -7.08 7.79
CA SER A 134 -21.06 -8.47 7.36
C SER A 134 -20.74 -9.44 8.50
N PHE A 135 -20.36 -8.94 9.68
CA PHE A 135 -20.10 -9.77 10.87
C PHE A 135 -21.32 -9.93 11.79
N LYS A 136 -22.46 -9.30 11.48
CA LYS A 136 -23.69 -9.52 12.22
C LYS A 136 -24.35 -10.82 11.74
N SER A 137 -24.77 -11.67 12.68
CA SER A 137 -25.58 -12.84 12.35
C SER A 137 -26.91 -12.40 11.73
N PRO A 138 -27.47 -13.14 10.76
CA PRO A 138 -28.86 -12.98 10.37
C PRO A 138 -29.73 -13.22 11.60
N GLU A 139 -30.64 -12.29 11.89
CA GLU A 139 -31.72 -12.52 12.86
C GLU A 139 -32.71 -13.57 12.33
#